data_AF-A0A2J6SHJ7-F1
#
_entry.id   AF-A0A2J6SHJ7-F1
#
_cell.length_a   1.000
_cell.length_b   1.000
_cell.length_c   1.000
_cell.angle_alpha   90.00
_cell.angle_beta   90.00
_cell.angle_gamma   90.00
#
_symmetry.space_group_name_H-M   'P 1'
#
loop_
_entity.id
_entity.type
_entity.pdbx_description
1 polymer ?
#
loop_
_entity_poly.entity_id
_entity_poly.type
_entity_poly.pdbx_seq_one_letter_code
_entity_poly.pdbx_strand_id
1 'polypeptide(L)' 'ILVTAPEFQGRGVGRLLCNEGLQIADREKLSAWLEASARGRRLYQKLGFENVENILIDLGK' A
#
# COMPACT_ATOMS: atom_id res chain seq x y z
N ILE A 1 9.40 -0.89 -1.55
CA ILE A 1 8.93 0.34 -0.85
C ILE A 1 8.09 1.15 -1.82
N LEU A 2 6.92 1.65 -1.40
CA LEU A 2 6.08 2.54 -2.22
C LEU A 2 6.15 3.95 -1.64
N VAL A 3 6.61 4.90 -2.45
CA VAL A 3 6.85 6.29 -2.00
C VAL A 3 6.33 7.25 -3.06
N THR A 4 5.65 8.29 -2.61
CA THR A 4 5.32 9.45 -3.41
C THR A 4 6.08 10.63 -2.84
N ALA A 5 6.79 11.37 -3.70
CA ALA A 5 7.49 12.60 -3.31
C ALA A 5 6.52 13.56 -2.58
N PRO A 6 6.96 14.24 -1.50
CA PRO A 6 6.09 15.04 -0.63
C PRO A 6 5.16 16.01 -1.37
N GLU A 7 5.65 16.64 -2.43
CA GLU A 7 4.96 17.68 -3.20
C GLU A 7 3.76 17.13 -4.00
N PHE A 8 3.76 15.81 -4.23
CA PHE A 8 2.76 15.10 -5.04
C PHE A 8 1.83 14.21 -4.20
N GLN A 9 1.98 14.21 -2.87
CA GLN A 9 1.11 13.47 -1.97
C GLN A 9 -0.32 14.04 -1.97
N GLY A 10 -1.32 13.19 -1.67
CA GLY A 10 -2.73 13.60 -1.67
C GLY A 10 -3.37 13.76 -3.06
N ARG A 11 -2.61 13.58 -4.14
CA ARG A 11 -3.08 13.72 -5.54
C ARG A 11 -3.43 12.38 -6.22
N GLY A 12 -3.53 11.30 -5.44
CA GLY A 12 -3.85 9.97 -5.98
C GLY A 12 -2.66 9.20 -6.59
N VAL A 13 -1.44 9.75 -6.60
CA VAL A 13 -0.25 9.08 -7.16
C VAL A 13 0.02 7.72 -6.52
N GLY A 14 -0.10 7.60 -5.19
CA GLY A 14 0.07 6.31 -4.52
C GLY A 14 -0.94 5.25 -5.00
N ARG A 15 -2.18 5.66 -5.32
CA ARG A 15 -3.20 4.76 -5.88
C ARG A 15 -2.80 4.30 -7.27
N LEU A 16 -2.32 5.22 -8.12
CA LEU A 16 -1.85 4.90 -9.47
C LEU A 16 -0.73 3.86 -9.44
N LEU A 17 0.28 4.09 -8.58
CA LEU A 17 1.42 3.17 -8.42
C LEU A 17 0.97 1.78 -7.94
N CYS A 18 0.06 1.70 -6.96
CA CYS A 18 -0.46 0.41 -6.51
C CYS A 18 -1.26 -0.32 -7.58
N ASN A 19 -2.10 0.40 -8.33
CA ASN A 19 -2.96 -0.19 -9.34
C ASN A 19 -2.16 -0.88 -10.45
N GLU A 20 -1.03 -0.31 -10.87
CA GLU A 20 -0.12 -0.95 -11.83
C GLU A 20 0.33 -2.34 -11.34
N GLY A 21 0.77 -2.45 -10.09
CA GLY A 21 1.18 -3.72 -9.49
C GLY A 21 0.02 -4.71 -9.30
N LEU A 22 -1.15 -4.21 -8.89
CA LEU A 22 -2.35 -5.02 -8.72
C LEU A 22 -2.85 -5.59 -10.05
N GLN A 23 -2.83 -4.81 -11.13
CA GLN A 23 -3.21 -5.30 -12.46
C GLN A 23 -2.33 -6.47 -12.93
N ILE A 24 -1.04 -6.45 -12.57
CA ILE A 24 -0.13 -7.56 -12.83
C ILE A 24 -0.54 -8.77 -11.98
N ALA A 25 -0.78 -8.57 -10.68
CA ALA A 25 -1.20 -9.65 -9.78
C ALA A 25 -2.51 -10.31 -10.23
N ASP A 26 -3.50 -9.51 -10.62
CA ASP A 26 -4.80 -9.97 -11.13
C ASP A 26 -4.64 -10.81 -12.40
N ARG A 27 -3.80 -10.36 -13.35
CA ARG A 27 -3.53 -11.10 -14.60
C ARG A 27 -2.87 -12.45 -14.33
N GLU A 28 -1.92 -12.48 -13.40
CA GLU A 28 -1.19 -13.71 -13.03
C GLU A 28 -1.95 -14.56 -11.99
N LYS A 29 -3.14 -14.12 -11.54
CA LYS A 29 -3.95 -14.76 -10.50
C LYS A 29 -3.20 -14.95 -9.17
N LEU A 30 -2.42 -13.96 -8.79
CA LEU A 30 -1.63 -13.95 -7.56
C LEU A 30 -2.32 -13.09 -6.49
N SER A 31 -2.25 -13.54 -5.25
CA SER A 31 -2.63 -12.71 -4.10
C SER A 31 -1.56 -11.66 -3.83
N ALA A 32 -1.98 -10.41 -3.60
CA ALA A 32 -1.09 -9.34 -3.18
C ALA A 32 -1.14 -9.16 -1.65
N TRP A 33 0.02 -8.98 -1.03
CA TRP A 33 0.15 -8.67 0.39
C TRP A 33 1.22 -7.60 0.61
N LEU A 34 1.04 -6.78 1.64
CA LEU A 34 2.00 -5.74 2.02
C LEU A 34 1.89 -5.36 3.50
N GLU A 35 2.97 -4.77 3.98
CA GLU A 35 3.01 -4.07 5.26
C GLU A 35 2.71 -2.59 5.03
N ALA A 36 1.76 -2.06 5.81
CA ALA A 36 1.33 -0.68 5.69
C ALA A 36 1.83 0.16 6.87
N SER A 37 2.45 1.30 6.58
CA SER A 37 2.61 2.34 7.61
C SER A 37 1.24 2.88 8.03
N ALA A 38 1.16 3.45 9.24
CA ALA A 38 -0.08 4.06 9.75
C ALA A 38 -0.68 5.07 8.75
N ARG A 39 0.17 5.85 8.09
CA ARG A 39 -0.22 6.83 7.08
C ARG A 39 -0.70 6.19 5.77
N GLY A 40 -0.09 5.10 5.34
CA GLY A 40 -0.43 4.38 4.10
C GLY A 40 -1.66 3.48 4.22
N ARG A 41 -2.01 3.04 5.44
CA ARG A 41 -3.11 2.08 5.71
C ARG A 41 -4.42 2.41 5.00
N ARG A 42 -4.87 3.67 5.08
CA ARG A 42 -6.12 4.11 4.47
C ARG A 42 -6.12 3.99 2.94
N LEU A 43 -4.97 4.15 2.28
CA LEU A 43 -4.86 3.99 0.84
C LEU A 43 -5.12 2.53 0.46
N TYR A 44 -4.45 1.59 1.14
CA TYR A 44 -4.57 0.16 0.84
C TYR A 44 -5.98 -0.37 1.13
N GLN A 45 -6.62 0.07 2.21
CA GLN A 45 -8.02 -0.28 2.49
C GLN A 45 -8.97 0.17 1.36
N LYS A 46 -8.75 1.36 0.79
CA LYS A 46 -9.54 1.84 -0.36
C LYS A 46 -9.28 1.05 -1.65
N LEU A 47 -8.19 0.32 -1.71
CA LEU A 47 -7.83 -0.56 -2.82
C LEU A 47 -8.33 -2.00 -2.62
N GLY A 48 -9.05 -2.28 -1.52
CA GLY A 48 -9.60 -3.60 -1.23
C GLY A 48 -8.70 -4.49 -0.38
N PHE A 49 -7.57 -3.99 0.12
CA PHE A 49 -6.77 -4.73 1.09
C PHE A 49 -7.46 -4.76 2.44
N GLU A 50 -7.37 -5.91 3.10
CA GLU A 50 -7.89 -6.13 4.44
C GLU A 50 -6.75 -6.19 5.46
N ASN A 51 -7.04 -5.83 6.71
CA ASN A 51 -6.05 -5.96 7.78
C ASN A 51 -6.01 -7.42 8.22
N VAL A 52 -4.91 -8.10 7.95
CA VAL A 52 -4.70 -9.49 8.39
C VAL A 52 -3.99 -9.52 9.74
N GLU A 53 -3.00 -8.66 9.95
CA GLU A 53 -2.19 -8.60 11.17
C GLU A 53 -1.79 -7.16 11.50
N ASN A 54 -1.63 -6.84 12.78
CA ASN A 54 -1.04 -5.57 13.22
C ASN A 54 0.28 -5.88 13.92
N ILE A 55 1.39 -5.50 13.28
CA ILE A 55 2.73 -5.65 13.86
C ILE A 55 3.10 -4.32 14.52
N LEU A 56 3.32 -4.34 15.84
CA LEU A 56 3.91 -3.23 16.56
C LEU A 56 5.42 -3.34 16.40
N ILE A 57 5.99 -2.49 15.55
CA ILE A 57 7.44 -2.39 15.36
C ILE A 57 7.93 -1.28 16.28
N ASP A 58 8.72 -1.64 17.29
CA ASP A 58 9.49 -0.66 18.05
C ASP A 58 10.63 -0.15 17.16
N LEU A 59 10.59 1.15 16.85
CA LEU A 59 11.63 1.83 16.08
C LEU A 59 12.64 2.54 17.01
N GLY A 60 12.49 2.36 18.32
CA GLY A 60 13.54 2.62 19.30
C GLY A 60 14.67 1.60 19.15
N LYS A 61 15.90 2.05 19.37
CA LYS A 61 17.13 1.26 19.22
C LYS A 61 17.07 -0.10 19.92
#